data_AF-A0A1L0BHJ9-F1
#
_entry.id   AF-A0A1L0BHJ9-F1
#
_cell.length_a   1.000
_cell.length_b   1.000
_cell.length_c   1.000
_cell.angle_alpha   90.00
_cell.angle_beta   90.00
_cell.angle_gamma   90.00
#
_symmetry.space_group_name_H-M   'P 1'
#
loop_
_entity.id
_entity.type
_entity.pdbx_description
1 polymer ?
#
loop_
_entity_poly.entity_id
_entity_poly.type
_entity_poly.pdbx_seq_one_letter_code
_entity_poly.pdbx_strand_id
1 'polypeptide(L)'
;MTNAQEIRKYISHKNTLNTLTGGYLMEWGLVKPKFHNSLTESFIEFYSDRMYLRELEPKNTGKLRFSKADLLLKGSYFQAMQDCTVVFHTASPLTSKITNPHKDLVDSAILGTRNVLQSVNETPGWY
;
A
#
# COMPACT_ATOMS: atom_id res chain seq x y z
N MET A 1 -17.15 2.40 -18.16
CA MET A 1 -16.45 1.63 -17.11
C MET A 1 -15.08 1.26 -17.67
N THR A 2 -13.99 1.65 -17.00
CA THR A 2 -12.62 1.31 -17.44
C THR A 2 -12.36 -0.17 -17.16
N ASN A 3 -11.88 -0.94 -18.15
CA ASN A 3 -11.63 -2.37 -17.96
C ASN A 3 -10.29 -2.64 -17.23
N ALA A 4 -10.09 -3.85 -16.73
CA ALA A 4 -8.88 -4.22 -15.99
C ALA A 4 -7.58 -4.14 -16.83
N GLN A 5 -7.65 -4.24 -18.15
CA GLN A 5 -6.49 -4.12 -19.05
C GLN A 5 -6.06 -2.65 -19.18
N GLU A 6 -7.00 -1.73 -19.30
CA GLU A 6 -6.76 -0.28 -19.35
C GLU A 6 -6.13 0.21 -18.04
N ILE A 7 -6.63 -0.24 -16.89
CA ILE A 7 -6.03 0.08 -15.59
C ILE A 7 -4.59 -0.45 -15.52
N ARG A 8 -4.34 -1.69 -15.98
CA ARG A 8 -2.98 -2.27 -16.02
C ARG A 8 -2.03 -1.44 -16.88
N LYS A 9 -2.47 -0.98 -18.05
CA LYS A 9 -1.68 -0.13 -18.95
C LYS A 9 -1.39 1.25 -18.34
N TYR A 10 -2.35 1.82 -17.60
CA TYR A 10 -2.17 3.11 -16.93
C TYR A 10 -1.15 3.03 -15.79
N ILE A 11 -1.18 1.95 -14.99
CA ILE A 11 -0.28 1.78 -13.83
C ILE A 11 1.08 1.18 -14.19
N SER A 12 1.24 0.55 -15.37
CA SER A 12 2.46 -0.18 -15.75
C SER A 12 3.71 0.70 -15.89
N HIS A 13 3.56 2.03 -15.90
CA HIS A 13 4.64 3.01 -16.04
C HIS A 13 4.73 4.00 -14.87
N LYS A 14 4.06 3.73 -13.74
CA LYS A 14 3.96 4.64 -12.59
C LYS A 14 4.47 4.03 -11.29
N ASN A 15 5.22 4.81 -10.50
CA ASN A 15 5.58 4.39 -9.15
C ASN A 15 4.32 4.22 -8.30
N THR A 16 4.22 3.09 -7.59
CA THR A 16 3.03 2.76 -6.81
C THR A 16 3.36 2.53 -5.33
N LEU A 17 2.48 3.00 -4.46
CA LEU A 17 2.49 2.66 -3.04
C LEU A 17 1.31 1.72 -2.75
N ASN A 18 1.59 0.63 -2.06
CA ASN A 18 0.59 -0.27 -1.54
C ASN A 18 0.62 -0.19 0.00
N THR A 19 -0.45 0.35 0.61
CA THR A 19 -0.58 0.35 2.08
C THR A 19 -1.13 -1.01 2.50
N LEU A 20 -0.28 -2.02 2.70
CA LEU A 20 -0.73 -3.37 3.04
C LEU A 20 -0.94 -3.53 4.55
N THR A 21 -2.12 -3.97 4.99
CA THR A 21 -2.31 -4.54 6.34
C THR A 21 -2.39 -6.05 6.23
N GLY A 22 -1.33 -6.75 6.66
CA GLY A 22 -1.39 -8.12 7.22
C GLY A 22 -2.14 -9.26 6.51
N GLY A 23 -2.50 -9.19 5.22
CA GLY A 23 -3.27 -10.24 4.54
C GLY A 23 -2.59 -10.82 3.29
N TYR A 24 -2.12 -12.08 3.37
CA TYR A 24 -1.44 -12.82 2.29
C TYR A 24 -2.22 -12.82 0.95
N LEU A 25 -3.56 -12.89 1.01
CA LEU A 25 -4.42 -12.97 -0.17
C LEU A 25 -4.50 -11.67 -0.99
N MET A 26 -4.53 -10.52 -0.31
CA MET A 26 -4.61 -9.21 -0.97
C MET A 26 -3.28 -8.85 -1.64
N GLU A 27 -2.19 -9.29 -1.03
CA GLU A 27 -0.84 -9.13 -1.53
C GLU A 27 -0.57 -10.00 -2.76
N TRP A 28 -0.95 -11.28 -2.73
CA TRP A 28 -0.72 -12.18 -3.87
C TRP A 28 -1.50 -11.78 -5.14
N GLY A 29 -2.76 -11.35 -5.01
CA GLY A 29 -3.59 -10.97 -6.15
C GLY A 29 -3.21 -9.64 -6.81
N LEU A 30 -2.64 -8.71 -6.03
CA LEU A 30 -2.28 -7.37 -6.53
C LEU A 30 -0.80 -7.25 -6.92
N VAL A 31 0.11 -7.90 -6.19
CA VAL A 31 1.57 -7.70 -6.35
C VAL A 31 2.14 -8.54 -7.49
N LYS A 32 1.90 -9.86 -7.49
CA LYS A 32 2.53 -10.76 -8.48
C LYS A 32 2.24 -10.39 -9.95
N PRO A 33 1.02 -10.02 -10.35
CA PRO A 33 0.74 -9.68 -11.75
C PRO A 33 1.30 -8.32 -12.19
N LYS A 34 1.73 -7.46 -11.26
CA LYS A 34 2.21 -6.08 -11.53
C LYS A 34 3.73 -5.98 -11.56
N PHE A 35 4.42 -6.91 -10.90
CA PHE A 35 5.87 -6.90 -10.71
C PHE A 35 6.70 -7.15 -12.00
N HIS A 36 6.06 -7.50 -13.12
CA HIS A 36 6.73 -7.65 -14.42
C HIS A 36 7.20 -6.33 -15.04
N ASN A 37 6.69 -5.19 -14.57
CA ASN A 37 7.02 -3.87 -15.09
C ASN A 37 8.05 -3.19 -14.18
N SER A 38 9.00 -2.46 -14.77
CA SER A 38 10.32 -2.07 -14.22
C SER A 38 10.30 -1.01 -13.10
N LEU A 39 9.31 -1.02 -12.22
CA LEU A 39 8.99 0.09 -11.32
C LEU A 39 9.19 -0.24 -9.86
N THR A 40 9.29 0.84 -9.07
CA THR A 40 9.45 0.73 -7.62
C THR A 40 8.07 0.62 -6.97
N GLU A 41 7.79 -0.52 -6.35
CA GLU A 41 6.65 -0.68 -5.47
C GLU A 41 7.09 -0.41 -4.03
N SER A 42 6.41 0.53 -3.37
CA SER A 42 6.60 0.77 -1.94
C SER A 42 5.56 0.00 -1.15
N PHE A 43 6.00 -0.71 -0.11
CA PHE A 43 5.17 -1.42 0.83
C PHE A 43 5.30 -0.82 2.22
N ILE A 44 4.19 -0.81 2.94
CA ILE A 44 4.18 -0.40 4.34
C ILE A 44 4.19 -1.64 5.23
N GLU A 45 5.24 -1.76 6.04
CA GLU A 45 5.41 -2.88 6.97
C GLU A 45 4.65 -2.64 8.27
N PHE A 46 3.68 -3.52 8.54
CA PHE A 46 2.99 -3.60 9.83
C PHE A 46 3.46 -4.80 10.67
N TYR A 47 4.10 -5.79 10.04
CA TYR A 47 4.68 -6.96 10.69
C TYR A 47 6.04 -7.30 10.07
N SER A 48 6.98 -7.73 10.91
CA SER A 48 8.37 -8.00 10.59
C SER A 48 8.63 -9.19 9.67
N ASP A 49 7.60 -9.97 9.30
CA ASP A 49 7.77 -11.21 8.56
C ASP A 49 7.15 -11.14 7.16
N ARG A 50 7.85 -10.45 6.25
CA ARG A 50 7.50 -10.34 4.83
C ARG A 50 8.69 -10.71 3.93
N MET A 51 9.53 -11.62 4.41
CA MET A 51 10.70 -12.11 3.68
C MET A 51 10.33 -12.66 2.30
N TYR A 52 9.16 -13.27 2.15
CA TYR A 52 8.69 -13.82 0.87
C TYR A 52 8.47 -12.78 -0.23
N LEU A 53 8.19 -11.50 0.12
CA LEU A 53 8.12 -10.43 -0.88
C LEU A 53 9.50 -10.10 -1.44
N ARG A 54 10.53 -10.13 -0.59
CA ARG A 54 11.92 -9.92 -1.03
C ARG A 54 12.34 -10.99 -2.05
N GLU A 55 11.79 -12.20 -1.94
CA GLU A 55 12.01 -13.27 -2.94
C GLU A 55 11.40 -12.97 -4.31
N LEU A 56 10.54 -11.95 -4.44
CA LEU A 56 10.01 -11.52 -5.73
C LEU A 56 10.99 -10.63 -6.49
N GLU A 57 11.92 -9.92 -5.83
CA GLU A 57 12.89 -9.03 -6.48
C GLU A 57 13.78 -9.75 -7.51
N PRO A 58 14.41 -10.91 -7.21
CA PRO A 58 15.27 -11.59 -8.18
C PRO A 58 14.54 -12.09 -9.43
N LYS A 59 13.21 -12.19 -9.38
CA LYS A 59 12.38 -12.79 -10.45
C LYS A 59 11.77 -11.73 -11.37
N ASN A 60 12.04 -10.45 -11.14
CA ASN A 60 11.29 -9.35 -11.72
C ASN A 60 12.17 -8.11 -11.98
N THR A 61 11.70 -7.19 -12.81
CA THR A 61 12.45 -5.97 -13.17
C THR A 61 12.14 -4.77 -12.25
N GLY A 62 11.09 -4.86 -11.45
CA GLY A 62 10.73 -3.86 -10.44
C GLY A 62 11.59 -3.92 -9.18
N LYS A 63 11.60 -2.84 -8.41
CA LYS A 63 12.30 -2.73 -7.11
C LYS A 63 11.31 -2.67 -5.96
N LEU A 64 11.62 -3.30 -4.84
CA LEU A 64 10.81 -3.19 -3.63
C LEU A 64 11.42 -2.24 -2.61
N ARG A 65 10.63 -1.24 -2.22
CA ARG A 65 10.90 -0.40 -1.06
C ARG A 65 9.96 -0.77 0.05
N PHE A 66 10.50 -0.91 1.25
CA PHE A 66 9.70 -1.16 2.44
C PHE A 66 9.86 0.04 3.35
N SER A 67 8.74 0.56 3.81
CA SER A 67 8.66 1.71 4.71
C SER A 67 7.83 1.32 5.91
N LYS A 68 8.15 1.82 7.10
CA LYS A 68 7.30 1.64 8.27
C LYS A 68 6.28 2.76 8.31
N ALA A 69 5.02 2.44 8.54
CA ALA A 69 4.01 3.44 8.86
C ALA A 69 2.95 2.90 9.81
N ASP A 70 2.39 3.81 10.61
CA ASP A 70 1.28 3.55 11.52
C ASP A 70 0.00 4.19 10.94
N LEU A 71 -1.06 3.38 10.86
CA LEU A 71 -2.36 3.76 10.32
C LEU A 71 -2.99 4.93 11.07
N LEU A 72 -2.83 4.97 12.40
CA LEU A 72 -3.48 5.94 13.27
C LEU A 72 -2.59 7.16 13.53
N LEU A 73 -1.29 7.07 13.22
CA LEU A 73 -0.37 8.20 13.34
C LEU A 73 -0.43 9.09 12.08
N LYS A 74 -0.89 10.32 12.27
CA LYS A 74 -0.91 11.35 11.23
C LYS A 74 0.49 11.54 10.64
N GLY A 75 0.57 11.60 9.31
CA GLY A 75 1.82 11.86 8.58
C GLY A 75 2.77 10.67 8.49
N SER A 76 2.42 9.53 9.10
CA SER A 76 3.28 8.35 9.06
C SER A 76 3.48 7.80 7.64
N TYR A 77 2.64 8.20 6.68
CA TYR A 77 2.71 7.77 5.30
C TYR A 77 3.55 8.69 4.40
N PHE A 78 3.92 9.90 4.84
CA PHE A 78 4.53 10.90 3.94
C PHE A 78 5.80 10.38 3.26
N GLN A 79 6.74 9.84 4.04
CA GLN A 79 8.00 9.32 3.49
C GLN A 79 7.77 8.15 2.53
N ALA A 80 6.78 7.30 2.80
CA ALA A 80 6.45 6.17 1.94
C ALA A 80 5.73 6.61 0.65
N MET A 81 4.99 7.72 0.70
CA MET A 81 4.22 8.28 -0.43
C MET A 81 5.05 9.20 -1.33
N GLN A 82 6.24 9.62 -0.91
CA GLN A 82 7.14 10.37 -1.79
C GLN A 82 7.36 9.61 -3.10
N ASP A 83 7.24 10.34 -4.20
CA ASP A 83 7.45 9.87 -5.56
C ASP A 83 6.46 8.80 -6.04
N CYS A 84 5.39 8.55 -5.29
CA CYS A 84 4.32 7.64 -5.68
C CYS A 84 3.26 8.38 -6.48
N THR A 85 2.93 7.86 -7.68
CA THR A 85 1.87 8.42 -8.54
C THR A 85 0.52 7.78 -8.26
N VAL A 86 0.52 6.55 -7.74
CA VAL A 86 -0.71 5.77 -7.47
C VAL A 86 -0.59 5.15 -6.08
N VAL A 87 -1.62 5.33 -5.25
CA VAL A 87 -1.73 4.69 -3.94
C VAL A 87 -2.87 3.69 -3.95
N PHE A 88 -2.58 2.43 -3.62
CA PHE A 88 -3.59 1.42 -3.31
C PHE A 88 -3.73 1.32 -1.80
N HIS A 89 -4.86 1.82 -1.28
CA HIS A 89 -5.22 1.70 0.12
C HIS A 89 -6.00 0.41 0.35
N THR A 90 -5.30 -0.66 0.75
CA THR A 90 -5.92 -1.94 1.14
C THR A 90 -5.79 -2.19 2.65
N ALA A 91 -5.24 -1.21 3.38
CA ALA A 91 -5.07 -1.27 4.81
C ALA A 91 -6.43 -1.17 5.50
N SER A 92 -6.81 -2.21 6.24
CA SER A 92 -8.00 -2.24 7.09
C SER A 92 -7.58 -2.54 8.53
N PRO A 93 -8.15 -1.87 9.54
CA PRO A 93 -7.96 -2.27 10.92
C PRO A 93 -8.54 -3.67 11.11
N LEU A 94 -7.66 -4.65 11.26
CA LEU A 94 -8.01 -6.04 11.53
C LEU A 94 -7.24 -6.46 12.78
N THR A 95 -7.94 -6.56 13.91
CA THR A 95 -7.38 -7.00 15.19
C THR A 95 -8.25 -8.11 15.78
N SER A 96 -7.60 -9.11 16.38
CA SER A 96 -8.30 -10.18 17.12
C SER A 96 -8.71 -9.74 18.53
N LYS A 97 -8.21 -8.59 19.01
CA LYS A 97 -8.51 -8.01 20.32
C LYS A 97 -9.46 -6.83 20.14
N ILE A 98 -10.75 -7.13 20.01
CA ILE A 98 -11.81 -6.11 19.92
C ILE A 98 -12.48 -6.01 21.27
N THR A 99 -12.42 -4.83 21.89
CA THR A 99 -13.13 -4.54 23.14
C THR A 99 -14.33 -3.64 22.86
N ASN A 100 -14.22 -2.72 21.90
CA ASN A 100 -15.32 -1.90 21.40
C ASN A 100 -15.29 -1.92 19.86
N PRO A 101 -16.19 -2.67 19.21
CA PRO A 101 -16.18 -2.82 17.74
C PRO A 101 -16.26 -1.50 16.97
N HIS A 102 -17.01 -0.52 17.47
CA HIS A 102 -17.13 0.76 16.78
C HIS A 102 -15.82 1.54 16.83
N LYS A 103 -15.25 1.68 18.03
CA LYS A 103 -13.99 2.39 18.22
C LYS A 103 -12.82 1.68 17.55
N ASP A 104 -12.73 0.37 17.73
CA ASP A 104 -11.56 -0.41 17.33
C ASP A 104 -11.53 -0.65 15.82
N LEU A 105 -12.68 -0.72 15.15
CA LEU A 105 -12.79 -0.99 13.71
C LEU A 105 -13.25 0.24 12.93
N VAL A 106 -14.41 0.82 13.27
CA VAL A 106 -15.02 1.90 12.47
C VAL A 106 -14.22 3.20 12.58
N ASP A 107 -13.99 3.67 13.81
CA ASP A 107 -13.27 4.92 14.03
C ASP A 107 -11.81 4.80 13.54
N SER A 108 -11.18 3.65 13.76
CA SER A 108 -9.85 3.31 13.22
C SER A 108 -9.80 3.33 11.69
N ALA A 109 -10.82 2.79 11.02
CA ALA A 109 -10.88 2.76 9.55
C ALA A 109 -11.05 4.17 8.99
N ILE A 110 -11.96 4.96 9.59
CA ILE A 110 -12.19 6.35 9.22
C ILE A 110 -10.90 7.17 9.39
N LEU A 111 -10.25 7.06 10.55
CA LEU A 111 -9.02 7.79 10.85
C LEU A 111 -7.88 7.35 9.94
N GLY A 112 -7.73 6.05 9.73
CA GLY A 112 -6.72 5.48 8.84
C GLY A 112 -6.85 5.94 7.39
N THR A 113 -8.05 5.85 6.83
CA THR A 113 -8.31 6.34 5.46
C THR A 113 -8.10 7.85 5.36
N ARG A 114 -8.50 8.63 6.39
CA ARG A 114 -8.22 10.07 6.43
C ARG A 114 -6.72 10.36 6.40
N ASN A 115 -5.93 9.66 7.21
CA ASN A 115 -4.47 9.83 7.25
C ASN A 115 -3.81 9.52 5.90
N VAL A 116 -4.28 8.48 5.21
CA VAL A 116 -3.82 8.11 3.87
C VAL A 116 -4.16 9.19 2.84
N LEU A 117 -5.43 9.64 2.78
CA LEU A 117 -5.87 10.66 1.83
C LEU A 117 -5.19 12.02 2.07
N GLN A 118 -5.01 12.40 3.33
CA GLN A 118 -4.27 13.60 3.68
C GLN A 118 -2.83 13.51 3.20
N SER A 119 -2.19 12.35 3.38
CA SER A 119 -0.82 12.14 2.94
C SER A 119 -0.70 12.21 1.41
N VAL A 120 -1.64 11.63 0.68
CA VAL A 120 -1.72 11.76 -0.79
C VAL A 120 -1.83 13.23 -1.22
N ASN A 121 -2.64 14.03 -0.55
CA ASN A 121 -2.81 15.45 -0.89
C ASN A 121 -1.56 16.29 -0.58
N GLU A 122 -0.80 15.91 0.45
CA GLU A 122 0.42 16.62 0.86
C GLU A 122 1.67 16.15 0.11
N THR A 123 1.61 15.00 -0.56
CA THR A 123 2.69 14.48 -1.42
C THR A 123 2.32 14.66 -2.90
N PRO A 124 2.82 15.70 -3.59
CA PRO A 124 2.57 15.84 -5.02
C PRO A 124 3.10 14.62 -5.78
N GLY A 125 2.24 14.02 -6.61
CA GLY A 125 2.68 13.03 -7.59
C GLY A 125 3.61 13.67 -8.61
N TRP A 126 4.61 12.93 -9.10
CA TRP A 126 5.48 13.43 -10.16
C TRP A 126 4.66 13.71 -11.43
N TYR A 127 4.88 14.90 -12.01
CA TYR A 127 4.25 15.36 -13.26
C TYR A 127 5.05 14.88 -14.47
#